data_AF-A0A445CNG4-F1
#
_entry.id   AF-A0A445CNG4-F1
#
_cell.length_a   1.000
_cell.length_b   1.000
_cell.length_c   1.000
_cell.angle_alpha   90.00
_cell.angle_beta   90.00
_cell.angle_gamma   90.00
#
_symmetry.space_group_name_H-M   'P 1'
#
loop_
_entity.id
_entity.type
_entity.pdbx_description
1 polymer ?
#
loop_
_entity_poly.entity_id
_entity_poly.type
_entity_poly.pdbx_seq_one_letter_code
_entity_poly.pdbx_strand_id
1 'polypeptide(L)'
;MAEIKGDHRLNVSEVVPSDDSDKKPPKTKRVASLDIFRGLTVALMVLVDDAGGQWPMIGHAPWNGCNLADFVMPFFLFIVGMAIPLALKRIPNNLVAVKKVIVRTIKLIFWGLLLQGGFSHAPDELTYGVDMKRIRWCGILQRIALAYLVVAMMEIFSRSAQARDPELAPTHLSIFKSYYWHWVVAACILTIYLALLYGIYVPDWSFTVHNPDSIYNGTTFTVKCGVRGKLDPPCNAVGYIDREVLGINHMYKHPAWKRSQACTEKSPFEGPFRKNAPSWCYAPFEPEGILRSVIKNVFTIGSSFKTEALDSLGFISSYFRTYSSLHSW
;
A
#
# COMPACT_ATOMS: atom_id res chain seq x y z
N MET A 1 -5.93 -32.81 -96.30
CA MET A 1 -5.11 -31.58 -96.32
C MET A 1 -5.71 -30.60 -95.33
N ALA A 2 -4.86 -29.91 -94.57
CA ALA A 2 -5.12 -29.02 -93.42
C ALA A 2 -5.13 -29.68 -92.01
N GLU A 3 -3.90 -29.87 -91.52
CA GLU A 3 -3.34 -29.56 -90.19
C GLU A 3 -4.21 -28.76 -89.19
N ILE A 4 -4.24 -29.22 -87.93
CA ILE A 4 -4.26 -28.33 -86.76
C ILE A 4 -3.16 -28.80 -85.79
N LYS A 5 -2.13 -27.98 -85.68
CA LYS A 5 -0.95 -28.10 -84.82
C LYS A 5 -1.29 -27.57 -83.43
N GLY A 6 -0.92 -28.33 -82.40
CA GLY A 6 -1.09 -27.94 -81.00
C GLY A 6 -0.15 -26.83 -80.57
N ASP A 7 -0.52 -26.15 -79.49
CA ASP A 7 0.45 -25.48 -78.63
C ASP A 7 -0.02 -25.54 -77.17
N HIS A 8 0.86 -26.06 -76.33
CA HIS A 8 0.65 -26.38 -74.93
C HIS A 8 1.26 -25.21 -74.12
N ARG A 9 0.43 -24.32 -73.56
CA ARG A 9 0.89 -23.31 -72.59
C ARG A 9 0.49 -23.71 -71.16
N LEU A 10 1.48 -24.17 -70.40
CA LEU A 10 1.46 -24.25 -68.94
C LEU A 10 1.28 -22.84 -68.35
N ASN A 11 0.17 -22.61 -67.66
CA ASN A 11 0.01 -21.46 -66.77
C ASN A 11 0.38 -21.91 -65.36
N VAL A 12 1.61 -21.63 -64.95
CA VAL A 12 2.05 -21.73 -63.56
C VAL A 12 1.44 -20.53 -62.83
N SER A 13 0.31 -20.73 -62.17
CA SER A 13 -0.17 -19.78 -61.16
C SER A 13 0.67 -19.97 -59.90
N GLU A 14 1.56 -19.01 -59.68
CA GLU A 14 2.37 -18.83 -58.48
C GLU A 14 1.47 -18.77 -57.24
N VAL A 15 1.52 -19.82 -56.41
CA VAL A 15 0.90 -19.82 -55.08
C VAL A 15 1.77 -18.97 -54.18
N VAL A 16 1.43 -17.69 -54.06
CA VAL A 16 1.99 -16.81 -53.03
C VAL A 16 1.60 -17.39 -51.66
N PRO A 17 2.55 -17.79 -50.80
CA PRO A 17 2.22 -18.22 -49.46
C PRO A 17 1.64 -17.02 -48.71
N SER A 18 0.40 -17.12 -48.27
CA SER A 18 -0.17 -16.18 -47.31
C SER A 18 0.64 -16.29 -46.02
N ASP A 19 1.42 -15.26 -45.76
CA ASP A 19 2.23 -15.03 -44.57
C ASP A 19 1.34 -15.05 -43.30
N ASP A 20 1.20 -16.22 -42.66
CA ASP A 20 0.58 -16.39 -41.32
C ASP A 20 1.60 -16.06 -40.20
N SER A 21 2.39 -15.00 -40.38
CA SER A 21 3.41 -14.56 -39.42
C SER A 21 3.22 -13.14 -38.90
N ASP A 22 1.97 -12.71 -38.65
CA ASP A 22 1.74 -11.49 -37.85
C ASP A 22 0.63 -11.67 -36.79
N LYS A 23 0.66 -12.78 -36.07
CA LYS A 23 0.05 -12.82 -34.72
C LYS A 23 1.00 -12.10 -33.75
N LYS A 24 0.98 -10.77 -33.78
CA LYS A 24 1.48 -9.95 -32.66
C LYS A 24 0.96 -10.58 -31.37
N PRO A 25 1.81 -10.85 -30.37
CA PRO A 25 1.35 -11.40 -29.11
C PRO A 25 0.24 -10.48 -28.58
N PRO A 26 -0.89 -11.04 -28.10
CA PRO A 26 -2.05 -10.26 -27.73
C PRO A 26 -1.60 -9.15 -26.78
N LYS A 27 -1.73 -7.89 -27.22
CA LYS A 27 -1.33 -6.73 -26.42
C LYS A 27 -2.10 -6.81 -25.11
N THR A 28 -1.38 -7.02 -24.02
CA THR A 28 -1.98 -7.09 -22.68
C THR A 28 -2.66 -5.77 -22.39
N LYS A 29 -4.00 -5.75 -22.43
CA LYS A 29 -4.77 -4.54 -22.13
C LYS A 29 -4.55 -4.17 -20.66
N ARG A 30 -4.01 -2.98 -20.41
CA ARG A 30 -3.91 -2.39 -19.07
C ARG A 30 -5.26 -1.81 -18.69
N VAL A 31 -5.58 -1.79 -17.40
CA VAL A 31 -6.82 -1.18 -16.89
C VAL A 31 -6.58 0.33 -16.80
N ALA A 32 -7.05 1.07 -17.81
CA ALA A 32 -6.80 2.51 -17.91
C ALA A 32 -7.33 3.28 -16.69
N SER A 33 -8.51 2.91 -16.15
CA SER A 33 -9.07 3.53 -14.94
C SER A 33 -8.17 3.35 -13.71
N LEU A 34 -7.53 2.19 -13.57
CA LEU A 34 -6.60 1.91 -12.47
C LEU A 34 -5.30 2.71 -12.62
N ASP A 35 -4.79 2.82 -13.85
CA ASP A 35 -3.60 3.63 -14.13
C ASP A 35 -3.85 5.13 -13.89
N ILE A 36 -5.03 5.66 -14.27
CA ILE A 36 -5.45 7.04 -13.99
C ILE A 36 -5.61 7.26 -12.48
N PHE A 37 -6.31 6.37 -11.77
CA PHE A 37 -6.51 6.48 -10.33
C PHE A 37 -5.18 6.44 -9.56
N ARG A 38 -4.21 5.63 -10.01
CA ARG A 38 -2.85 5.66 -9.49
C ARG A 38 -2.17 7.01 -9.71
N GLY A 39 -2.26 7.57 -10.92
CA GLY A 39 -1.70 8.90 -11.22
C GLY A 39 -2.30 9.98 -10.32
N LEU A 40 -3.62 9.98 -10.16
CA LEU A 40 -4.33 10.91 -9.27
C LEU A 40 -3.92 10.74 -7.80
N THR A 41 -3.74 9.51 -7.33
CA THR A 41 -3.32 9.23 -5.96
C THR A 41 -1.89 9.73 -5.69
N VAL A 42 -0.98 9.62 -6.67
CA VAL A 42 0.37 10.17 -6.57
C VAL A 42 0.34 11.71 -6.60
N ALA A 43 -0.47 12.31 -7.47
CA ALA A 43 -0.66 13.76 -7.48
C ALA A 43 -1.22 14.27 -6.14
N LEU A 44 -2.18 13.54 -5.56
CA LEU A 44 -2.73 13.84 -4.24
C LEU A 44 -1.67 13.75 -3.14
N MET A 45 -0.82 12.71 -3.16
CA MET A 45 0.31 12.58 -2.21
C MET A 45 1.21 13.82 -2.25
N VAL A 46 1.65 14.22 -3.45
CA VAL A 46 2.51 15.41 -3.62
C VAL A 46 1.80 16.67 -3.11
N LEU A 47 0.52 16.83 -3.43
CA LEU A 47 -0.26 17.97 -2.97
C LEU A 47 -0.35 18.02 -1.44
N VAL A 48 -0.63 16.91 -0.76
CA VAL A 48 -0.76 16.91 0.71
C VAL A 48 0.59 17.09 1.41
N ASP A 49 1.67 16.62 0.81
CA ASP A 49 3.03 16.78 1.35
C ASP A 49 3.49 18.25 1.28
N ASP A 50 3.22 18.95 0.17
CA ASP A 50 3.61 20.37 0.01
C ASP A 50 2.62 21.34 0.67
N ALA A 51 1.31 21.10 0.52
CA ALA A 51 0.27 22.03 0.94
C ALA A 51 -0.25 21.76 2.37
N GLY A 52 -0.01 20.56 2.91
CA GLY A 52 -0.61 20.11 4.18
C GLY A 52 -0.16 20.88 5.42
N GLY A 53 1.02 21.52 5.38
CA GLY A 53 1.50 22.39 6.45
C GLY A 53 0.78 23.74 6.50
N GLN A 54 0.44 24.30 5.33
CA GLN A 54 -0.22 25.60 5.20
C GLN A 54 -1.74 25.50 5.32
N TRP A 55 -2.33 24.41 4.85
CA TRP A 55 -3.76 24.14 4.94
C TRP A 55 -4.04 22.90 5.80
N PRO A 56 -4.43 23.09 7.08
CA PRO A 56 -4.69 21.98 7.99
C PRO A 56 -5.77 20.99 7.53
N MET A 57 -6.72 21.42 6.68
CA MET A 57 -7.74 20.55 6.10
C MET A 57 -7.18 19.57 5.05
N ILE A 58 -6.03 19.91 4.46
CA ILE A 58 -5.34 19.10 3.46
C ILE A 58 -4.37 18.13 4.15
N GLY A 59 -3.66 18.59 5.18
CA GLY A 59 -2.74 17.75 5.97
C GLY A 59 -3.43 16.78 6.93
N HIS A 60 -2.66 15.92 7.61
CA HIS A 60 -3.20 14.90 8.53
C HIS A 60 -4.04 15.49 9.68
N ALA A 61 -5.06 14.78 10.14
CA ALA A 61 -5.76 15.16 11.38
C ALA A 61 -4.81 15.03 12.60
N PRO A 62 -4.89 15.92 13.62
CA PRO A 62 -4.03 15.82 14.80
C PRO A 62 -4.20 14.51 15.58
N TRP A 63 -5.43 14.00 15.69
CA TRP A 63 -5.68 12.69 16.29
C TRP A 63 -7.02 12.12 15.85
N ASN A 64 -8.10 12.77 16.28
CA ASN A 64 -9.47 12.47 15.89
C ASN A 64 -9.84 13.36 14.71
N GLY A 65 -10.42 12.78 13.68
CA GLY A 65 -10.77 13.45 12.43
C GLY A 65 -10.34 12.65 11.22
N CYS A 66 -10.70 13.15 10.04
CA CYS A 66 -10.29 12.58 8.77
C CYS A 66 -10.12 13.74 7.79
N ASN A 67 -8.88 13.97 7.37
CA ASN A 67 -8.53 15.00 6.41
C ASN A 67 -8.10 14.37 5.08
N LEU A 68 -7.82 15.21 4.08
CA LEU A 68 -7.49 14.73 2.74
C LEU A 68 -6.24 13.82 2.71
N ALA A 69 -5.20 14.16 3.48
CA ALA A 69 -3.99 13.33 3.61
C ALA A 69 -4.26 11.91 4.14
N ASP A 70 -5.29 11.75 4.98
CA ASP A 70 -5.59 10.46 5.61
C ASP A 70 -6.15 9.43 4.61
N PHE A 71 -6.66 9.89 3.45
CA PHE A 71 -7.16 9.02 2.38
C PHE A 71 -6.07 8.49 1.43
N VAL A 72 -4.90 9.13 1.39
CA VAL A 72 -3.84 8.79 0.42
C VAL A 72 -3.35 7.35 0.61
N MET A 73 -3.10 6.95 1.85
CA MET A 73 -2.64 5.59 2.16
C MET A 73 -3.70 4.53 1.80
N PRO A 74 -4.99 4.65 2.21
CA PRO A 74 -6.06 3.77 1.74
C PRO A 74 -6.13 3.65 0.21
N PHE A 75 -5.98 4.75 -0.54
CA PHE A 75 -6.02 4.69 -2.00
C PHE A 75 -4.85 3.89 -2.59
N PHE A 76 -3.63 4.06 -2.07
CA PHE A 76 -2.49 3.23 -2.49
C PHE A 76 -2.71 1.74 -2.22
N LEU A 77 -3.21 1.39 -1.03
CA LEU A 77 -3.50 -0.01 -0.70
C LEU A 77 -4.62 -0.59 -1.56
N PHE A 78 -5.63 0.21 -1.88
CA PHE A 78 -6.71 -0.18 -2.78
C PHE A 78 -6.18 -0.48 -4.19
N ILE A 79 -5.37 0.43 -4.76
CA ILE A 79 -4.73 0.24 -6.08
C ILE A 79 -3.89 -1.04 -6.08
N VAL A 80 -3.06 -1.22 -5.05
CA VAL A 80 -2.19 -2.39 -4.93
C VAL A 80 -3.01 -3.66 -4.81
N GLY A 81 -4.03 -3.68 -3.95
CA GLY A 81 -4.95 -4.79 -3.78
C GLY A 81 -5.63 -5.17 -5.08
N MET A 82 -6.10 -4.21 -5.87
CA MET A 82 -6.72 -4.49 -7.17
C MET A 82 -5.72 -4.92 -8.25
N ALA A 83 -4.48 -4.44 -8.20
CA ALA A 83 -3.46 -4.75 -9.20
C ALA A 83 -2.87 -6.16 -9.07
N ILE A 84 -2.83 -6.72 -7.85
CA ILE A 84 -2.24 -8.05 -7.57
C ILE A 84 -2.90 -9.17 -8.40
N PRO A 85 -4.22 -9.42 -8.32
CA PRO A 85 -4.85 -10.52 -9.03
C PRO A 85 -4.67 -10.41 -10.55
N LEU A 86 -4.84 -9.19 -11.10
CA LEU A 86 -4.65 -8.90 -12.52
C LEU A 86 -3.21 -9.14 -13.00
N ALA A 87 -2.22 -8.83 -12.16
CA ALA A 87 -0.81 -9.06 -12.48
C ALA A 87 -0.43 -10.53 -12.39
N LEU A 88 -0.97 -11.25 -11.41
CA LEU A 88 -0.69 -12.67 -11.18
C LEU A 88 -1.36 -13.56 -12.23
N LYS A 89 -2.57 -13.25 -12.70
CA LYS A 89 -3.26 -13.96 -13.80
C LYS A 89 -2.42 -14.08 -15.08
N ARG A 90 -1.51 -13.13 -15.32
CA ARG A 90 -0.62 -13.12 -16.49
C ARG A 90 0.57 -14.08 -16.37
N ILE A 91 0.82 -14.63 -15.18
CA ILE A 91 1.95 -15.51 -14.91
C ILE A 91 1.39 -16.92 -14.68
N PRO A 92 1.60 -17.86 -15.60
CA PRO A 92 1.06 -19.21 -15.48
C PRO A 92 1.78 -20.04 -14.41
N ASN A 93 3.08 -19.81 -14.20
CA ASN A 93 3.89 -20.58 -13.26
C ASN A 93 3.99 -19.88 -11.88
N ASN A 94 3.53 -20.57 -10.83
CA ASN A 94 3.55 -20.09 -9.44
C ASN A 94 4.97 -19.80 -8.93
N LEU A 95 5.98 -20.60 -9.28
CA LEU A 95 7.36 -20.37 -8.84
C LEU A 95 7.93 -19.07 -9.43
N VAL A 96 7.63 -18.80 -10.70
CA VAL A 96 8.02 -17.55 -11.37
C VAL A 96 7.30 -16.36 -10.75
N ALA A 97 6.01 -16.52 -10.40
CA ALA A 97 5.24 -15.50 -9.70
C ALA A 97 5.85 -15.16 -8.34
N VAL A 98 6.17 -16.16 -7.51
CA VAL A 98 6.80 -15.98 -6.19
C VAL A 98 8.13 -15.24 -6.32
N LYS A 99 9.02 -15.68 -7.22
CA LYS A 99 10.31 -15.00 -7.46
C LYS A 99 10.12 -13.53 -7.84
N LYS A 100 9.14 -13.23 -8.71
CA LYS A 100 8.85 -11.86 -9.15
C LYS A 100 8.28 -10.99 -8.01
N VAL A 101 7.42 -11.56 -7.17
CA VAL A 101 6.87 -10.90 -5.99
C VAL A 101 7.99 -10.57 -4.99
N ILE A 102 8.87 -11.53 -4.67
CA ILE A 102 9.98 -11.33 -3.74
C ILE A 102 10.94 -10.24 -4.27
N VAL A 103 11.37 -10.34 -5.52
CA VAL A 103 12.28 -9.34 -6.12
C VAL A 103 11.67 -7.94 -6.10
N ARG A 104 10.38 -7.81 -6.41
CA ARG A 104 9.68 -6.52 -6.35
C ARG A 104 9.61 -5.98 -4.92
N THR A 105 9.34 -6.85 -3.95
CA THR A 105 9.27 -6.48 -2.52
C THR A 105 10.61 -5.97 -2.02
N ILE A 106 11.70 -6.69 -2.32
CA ILE A 106 13.06 -6.28 -1.94
C ILE A 106 13.43 -4.94 -2.55
N LYS A 107 13.11 -4.71 -3.84
CA LYS A 107 13.34 -3.41 -4.50
C LYS A 107 12.58 -2.28 -3.80
N LEU A 108 11.32 -2.49 -3.44
CA LEU A 108 10.51 -1.46 -2.75
C LEU A 108 11.04 -1.16 -1.35
N ILE A 109 11.45 -2.18 -0.59
CA ILE A 109 12.07 -1.98 0.72
C ILE A 109 13.39 -1.24 0.58
N PHE A 110 14.23 -1.63 -0.38
CA PHE A 110 15.51 -0.97 -0.65
C PHE A 110 15.34 0.52 -0.98
N TRP A 111 14.48 0.85 -1.94
CA TRP A 111 14.18 2.25 -2.27
C TRP A 111 13.51 3.00 -1.12
N GLY A 112 12.66 2.34 -0.33
CA GLY A 112 12.06 2.90 0.88
C GLY A 112 13.09 3.29 1.93
N LEU A 113 14.04 2.41 2.22
CA LEU A 113 15.13 2.68 3.14
C LEU A 113 16.09 3.74 2.61
N LEU A 114 16.35 3.78 1.30
CA LEU A 114 17.21 4.80 0.71
C LEU A 114 16.59 6.19 0.80
N LEU A 115 15.29 6.32 0.49
CA LEU A 115 14.58 7.60 0.53
C LEU A 115 14.30 8.08 1.95
N GLN A 116 14.05 7.16 2.89
CA GLN A 116 13.66 7.51 4.27
C GLN A 116 14.83 7.47 5.28
N GLY A 117 15.85 6.66 5.02
CA GLY A 117 16.92 6.32 5.96
C GLY A 117 18.14 7.23 5.96
N GLY A 118 18.01 8.47 5.46
CA GLY A 118 19.00 9.51 5.75
C GLY A 118 19.96 9.88 4.63
N PHE A 119 19.68 9.57 3.36
CA PHE A 119 20.42 10.23 2.27
C PHE A 119 20.11 11.74 2.16
N SER A 120 19.01 12.21 2.76
CA SER A 120 18.61 13.62 2.77
C SER A 120 18.10 14.02 4.15
N HIS A 121 19.02 14.24 5.10
CA HIS A 121 18.70 15.00 6.30
C HIS A 121 18.86 16.48 5.95
N ALA A 122 17.73 17.18 5.75
CA ALA A 122 17.61 18.56 5.26
C ALA A 122 17.92 18.75 3.76
N PRO A 123 16.97 19.30 2.96
CA PRO A 123 17.28 19.87 1.65
C PRO A 123 18.24 21.06 1.73
N ASP A 124 18.39 21.64 2.93
CA ASP A 124 18.98 22.95 3.16
C ASP A 124 20.43 22.87 3.69
N GLU A 125 20.86 21.72 4.20
CA GLU A 125 22.21 21.47 4.69
C GLU A 125 22.75 20.19 4.04
N LEU A 126 23.81 20.29 3.24
CA LEU A 126 24.44 19.20 2.46
C LEU A 126 25.09 18.10 3.34
N THR A 127 24.40 17.58 4.34
CA THR A 127 24.91 16.57 5.27
C THR A 127 24.41 15.19 4.87
N TYR A 128 25.20 14.49 4.06
CA TYR A 128 24.91 13.13 3.60
C TYR A 128 25.41 12.09 4.62
N GLY A 129 24.50 11.28 5.20
CA GLY A 129 24.89 10.21 6.12
C GLY A 129 23.73 9.36 6.63
N VAL A 130 23.90 8.03 6.61
CA VAL A 130 22.95 7.09 7.20
C VAL A 130 23.24 6.97 8.70
N ASP A 131 22.50 7.70 9.54
CA ASP A 131 22.53 7.48 10.98
C ASP A 131 21.69 6.23 11.34
N MET A 132 22.38 5.09 11.45
CA MET A 132 21.78 3.80 11.81
C MET A 132 21.03 3.86 13.14
N LYS A 133 21.34 4.81 14.04
CA LYS A 133 20.68 4.94 15.35
C LYS A 133 19.35 5.69 15.29
N ARG A 134 19.02 6.32 14.16
CA ARG A 134 17.82 7.16 14.00
C ARG A 134 17.00 6.82 12.74
N ILE A 135 17.39 5.77 12.02
CA ILE A 135 16.68 5.34 10.80
C ILE A 135 15.23 4.96 11.10
N ARG A 136 14.29 5.44 10.30
CA ARG A 136 12.88 5.06 10.42
C ARG A 136 12.63 3.77 9.64
N TRP A 137 12.38 2.68 10.35
CA TRP A 137 12.16 1.35 9.74
C TRP A 137 10.80 1.23 9.04
N CYS A 138 9.76 1.88 9.58
CA CYS A 138 8.41 1.84 9.04
C CYS A 138 8.12 3.07 8.16
N GLY A 139 8.36 2.97 6.86
CA GLY A 139 7.97 3.98 5.87
C GLY A 139 6.86 3.54 4.93
N ILE A 140 6.42 4.49 4.10
CA ILE A 140 5.27 4.30 3.21
C ILE A 140 5.54 3.17 2.21
N LEU A 141 6.74 3.13 1.64
CA LEU A 141 7.14 2.12 0.66
C LEU A 141 7.32 0.74 1.30
N GLN A 142 7.92 0.65 2.48
CA GLN A 142 8.11 -0.60 3.22
C GLN A 142 6.75 -1.22 3.58
N ARG A 143 5.79 -0.40 4.03
CA ARG A 143 4.41 -0.84 4.34
C ARG A 143 3.67 -1.35 3.11
N ILE A 144 3.74 -0.62 2.00
CA ILE A 144 3.13 -1.05 0.74
C ILE A 144 3.79 -2.36 0.25
N ALA A 145 5.11 -2.50 0.39
CA ALA A 145 5.83 -3.71 0.04
C ALA A 145 5.38 -4.92 0.87
N LEU A 146 5.22 -4.74 2.20
CA LEU A 146 4.77 -5.80 3.09
C LEU A 146 3.32 -6.22 2.80
N ALA A 147 2.42 -5.27 2.60
CA ALA A 147 1.04 -5.56 2.21
C ALA A 147 0.96 -6.27 0.86
N TYR A 148 1.75 -5.82 -0.12
CA TYR A 148 1.85 -6.48 -1.41
C TYR A 148 2.36 -7.92 -1.29
N LEU A 149 3.42 -8.16 -0.49
CA LEU A 149 3.99 -9.49 -0.28
C LEU A 149 2.95 -10.44 0.33
N VAL A 150 2.30 -10.04 1.41
CA VAL A 150 1.33 -10.88 2.12
C VAL A 150 0.16 -11.25 1.21
N VAL A 151 -0.44 -10.26 0.55
CA VAL A 151 -1.61 -10.50 -0.31
C VAL A 151 -1.23 -11.27 -1.58
N ALA A 152 -0.11 -10.94 -2.23
CA ALA A 152 0.33 -11.67 -3.41
C ALA A 152 0.70 -13.13 -3.12
N MET A 153 1.30 -13.42 -1.96
CA MET A 153 1.56 -14.80 -1.56
C MET A 153 0.26 -15.57 -1.33
N MET A 154 -0.69 -14.98 -0.61
CA MET A 154 -2.01 -15.58 -0.36
C MET A 154 -2.77 -15.88 -1.67
N GLU A 155 -2.70 -14.97 -2.64
CA GLU A 155 -3.28 -15.15 -3.98
C GLU A 155 -2.61 -16.31 -4.74
N ILE A 156 -1.28 -16.40 -4.70
CA ILE A 156 -0.55 -17.52 -5.34
C ILE A 156 -0.92 -18.86 -4.69
N PHE A 157 -1.00 -18.92 -3.36
CA PHE A 157 -1.42 -20.14 -2.65
C PHE A 157 -2.84 -20.55 -3.02
N SER A 158 -3.75 -19.59 -3.14
CA SER A 158 -5.15 -19.84 -3.47
C SER A 158 -5.33 -20.33 -4.92
N ARG A 159 -4.55 -19.80 -5.86
CA ARG A 159 -4.47 -20.33 -7.24
C ARG A 159 -3.94 -21.76 -7.29
N SER A 160 -2.92 -22.06 -6.48
CA SER A 160 -2.36 -23.40 -6.36
C SER A 160 -3.39 -24.41 -5.81
N ALA A 161 -4.23 -23.97 -4.88
CA ALA A 161 -5.34 -24.77 -4.35
C ALA A 161 -6.43 -24.98 -5.41
N GLN A 162 -6.85 -23.94 -6.13
CA GLN A 162 -7.84 -24.04 -7.22
C GLN A 162 -7.40 -24.97 -8.35
N ALA A 163 -6.11 -24.99 -8.70
CA ALA A 163 -5.59 -25.87 -9.74
C ALA A 163 -5.71 -27.37 -9.40
N ARG A 164 -5.92 -27.72 -8.12
CA ARG A 164 -6.10 -29.12 -7.67
C ARG A 164 -7.55 -29.61 -7.79
N ASP A 165 -8.52 -28.70 -7.86
CA ASP A 165 -9.96 -29.01 -7.93
C ASP A 165 -10.61 -28.45 -9.21
N PRO A 166 -10.36 -29.03 -10.41
CA PRO A 166 -10.82 -28.50 -11.70
C PRO A 166 -12.31 -28.71 -12.01
N GLU A 167 -13.07 -29.39 -11.14
CA GLU A 167 -14.39 -29.94 -11.49
C GLU A 167 -15.59 -28.99 -11.28
N LEU A 168 -15.38 -27.77 -10.77
CA LEU A 168 -16.47 -26.87 -10.42
C LEU A 168 -16.62 -25.73 -11.44
N ALA A 169 -17.69 -25.77 -12.25
CA ALA A 169 -18.10 -24.66 -13.10
C ALA A 169 -18.17 -23.35 -12.30
N PRO A 170 -17.81 -22.18 -12.89
CA PRO A 170 -17.77 -20.91 -12.18
C PRO A 170 -19.19 -20.39 -11.94
N THR A 171 -19.87 -20.94 -10.94
CA THR A 171 -21.10 -20.35 -10.39
C THR A 171 -20.71 -19.27 -9.39
N HIS A 172 -21.52 -18.21 -9.24
CA HIS A 172 -21.25 -17.12 -8.30
C HIS A 172 -20.86 -17.60 -6.88
N LEU A 173 -21.45 -18.71 -6.40
CA LEU A 173 -21.11 -19.34 -5.11
C LEU A 173 -19.71 -19.98 -5.04
N SER A 174 -19.12 -20.47 -6.14
CA SER A 174 -17.82 -21.16 -6.09
C SER A 174 -16.67 -20.18 -5.83
N ILE A 175 -16.81 -18.92 -6.28
CA ILE A 175 -15.86 -17.84 -6.01
C ILE A 175 -15.85 -17.50 -4.51
N PHE A 176 -17.03 -17.39 -3.89
CA PHE A 176 -17.14 -17.18 -2.44
C PHE A 176 -16.52 -18.33 -1.65
N LYS A 177 -16.75 -19.58 -2.07
CA LYS A 177 -16.13 -20.76 -1.45
C LYS A 177 -14.60 -20.73 -1.58
N SER A 178 -14.08 -20.27 -2.73
CA SER A 178 -12.64 -20.21 -2.96
C SER A 178 -11.94 -19.07 -2.22
N TYR A 179 -12.59 -17.92 -2.11
CA TYR A 179 -12.09 -16.77 -1.34
C TYR A 179 -12.42 -16.83 0.15
N TYR A 180 -13.15 -17.85 0.61
CA TYR A 180 -13.47 -18.03 2.02
C TYR A 180 -12.21 -18.02 2.90
N TRP A 181 -11.12 -18.67 2.46
CA TRP A 181 -9.84 -18.65 3.17
C TRP A 181 -9.24 -17.24 3.34
N HIS A 182 -9.46 -16.33 2.38
CA HIS A 182 -8.99 -14.95 2.49
C HIS A 182 -9.76 -14.20 3.58
N TRP A 183 -11.08 -14.42 3.65
CA TRP A 183 -11.93 -13.84 4.69
C TRP A 183 -11.62 -14.40 6.07
N VAL A 184 -11.33 -15.70 6.18
CA VAL A 184 -10.87 -16.33 7.43
C VAL A 184 -9.56 -15.70 7.89
N VAL A 185 -8.56 -15.58 7.01
CA VAL A 185 -7.28 -14.93 7.34
C VAL A 185 -7.48 -13.48 7.74
N ALA A 186 -8.30 -12.73 7.00
CA ALA A 186 -8.64 -11.34 7.33
C ALA A 186 -9.33 -11.21 8.70
N ALA A 187 -10.28 -12.10 9.02
CA ALA A 187 -10.97 -12.15 10.31
C ALA A 187 -10.02 -12.54 11.44
N CYS A 188 -9.11 -13.48 11.22
CA CYS A 188 -8.07 -13.84 12.19
C CYS A 188 -7.14 -12.64 12.47
N ILE A 189 -6.65 -11.96 11.43
CA ILE A 189 -5.82 -10.76 11.58
C ILE A 189 -6.58 -9.67 12.34
N LEU A 190 -7.84 -9.42 12.00
CA LEU A 190 -8.68 -8.43 12.68
C LEU A 190 -8.90 -8.79 14.15
N THR A 191 -9.17 -10.06 14.45
CA THR A 191 -9.38 -10.54 15.82
C THR A 191 -8.12 -10.39 16.66
N ILE A 192 -6.97 -10.79 16.12
CA ILE A 192 -5.65 -10.59 16.78
C ILE A 192 -5.40 -9.10 16.98
N TYR A 193 -5.65 -8.27 15.98
CA TYR A 193 -5.49 -6.81 16.09
C TYR A 193 -6.34 -6.22 17.22
N LEU A 194 -7.62 -6.58 17.30
CA LEU A 194 -8.52 -6.11 18.36
C LEU A 194 -8.10 -6.64 19.73
N ALA A 195 -7.70 -7.91 19.82
CA ALA A 195 -7.19 -8.51 21.06
C ALA A 195 -5.93 -7.78 21.56
N LEU A 196 -4.99 -7.45 20.68
CA LEU A 196 -3.81 -6.67 21.04
C LEU A 196 -4.18 -5.22 21.41
N LEU A 197 -5.07 -4.59 20.64
CA LEU A 197 -5.47 -3.20 20.84
C LEU A 197 -6.14 -2.97 22.20
N TYR A 198 -7.03 -3.88 22.61
CA TYR A 198 -7.80 -3.75 23.86
C TYR A 198 -7.23 -4.55 25.03
N GLY A 199 -6.52 -5.64 24.78
CA GLY A 199 -6.02 -6.56 25.81
C GLY A 199 -4.68 -6.16 26.42
N ILE A 200 -3.83 -5.42 25.70
CA ILE A 200 -2.51 -5.04 26.19
C ILE A 200 -2.60 -3.97 27.27
N TYR A 201 -1.86 -4.20 28.36
CA TYR A 201 -1.60 -3.22 29.40
C TYR A 201 -0.48 -2.26 28.97
N VAL A 202 -0.75 -0.96 29.03
CA VAL A 202 0.23 0.07 28.71
C VAL A 202 0.80 0.64 30.01
N PRO A 203 2.06 0.30 30.37
CA PRO A 203 2.71 0.82 31.56
C PRO A 203 3.09 2.30 31.38
N ASP A 204 3.49 2.93 32.50
CA ASP A 204 4.15 4.23 32.47
C ASP A 204 5.47 4.14 31.70
N TRP A 205 5.82 5.19 30.98
CA TRP A 205 7.01 5.21 30.14
C TRP A 205 7.64 6.61 30.14
N SER A 206 8.93 6.66 29.82
CA SER A 206 9.69 7.91 29.80
C SER A 206 10.43 8.10 28.49
N PHE A 207 10.64 9.34 28.08
CA PHE A 207 11.40 9.68 26.88
C PHE A 207 12.18 10.97 27.06
N THR A 208 13.26 11.06 26.30
CA THR A 208 14.19 12.19 26.27
C THR A 208 13.99 13.03 25.03
N VAL A 209 13.77 14.33 25.18
CA VAL A 209 13.63 15.25 24.05
C VAL A 209 14.99 15.53 23.43
N HIS A 210 15.14 15.23 22.14
CA HIS A 210 16.36 15.47 21.37
C HIS A 210 16.06 16.50 20.27
N ASN A 211 15.88 17.75 20.68
CA ASN A 211 15.65 18.88 19.77
C ASN A 211 16.58 20.03 20.16
N PRO A 212 17.67 20.29 19.40
CA PRO A 212 18.66 21.34 19.70
C PRO A 212 18.04 22.73 19.91
N ASP A 213 16.96 23.03 19.19
CA ASP A 213 16.31 24.34 19.20
C ASP A 213 15.26 24.48 20.31
N SER A 214 15.04 23.42 21.10
CA SER A 214 14.10 23.44 22.22
C SER A 214 14.80 23.70 23.54
N ILE A 215 14.19 24.54 24.39
CA ILE A 215 14.59 24.74 25.80
C ILE A 215 14.64 23.41 26.57
N TYR A 216 13.88 22.41 26.13
CA TYR A 216 13.77 21.10 26.76
C TYR A 216 14.75 20.05 26.20
N ASN A 217 15.74 20.44 25.39
CA ASN A 217 16.71 19.48 24.86
C ASN A 217 17.45 18.75 25.98
N GLY A 218 17.50 17.42 25.91
CA GLY A 218 18.12 16.56 26.93
C GLY A 218 17.26 16.32 28.17
N THR A 219 16.08 16.94 28.29
CA THR A 219 15.18 16.68 29.43
C THR A 219 14.40 15.37 29.23
N THR A 220 14.22 14.63 30.34
CA THR A 220 13.45 13.40 30.37
C THR A 220 12.06 13.66 30.91
N PHE A 221 11.04 13.36 30.11
CA PHE A 221 9.65 13.40 30.55
C PHE A 221 9.15 11.99 30.86
N THR A 222 8.33 11.89 31.90
CA THR A 222 7.59 10.66 32.22
C THR A 222 6.11 10.86 31.91
N VAL A 223 5.51 9.87 31.28
CA VAL A 223 4.10 9.84 30.94
C VAL A 223 3.43 8.75 31.75
N LYS A 224 2.43 9.15 32.53
CA LYS A 224 1.62 8.26 33.35
C LYS A 224 0.47 7.68 32.52
N CYS A 225 0.43 6.37 32.39
CA CYS A 225 -0.55 5.63 31.60
C CYS A 225 -1.33 4.68 32.49
N GLY A 226 -0.76 3.52 32.84
CA GLY A 226 -1.38 2.53 33.73
C GLY A 226 -2.76 2.04 33.29
N VAL A 227 -3.03 1.94 31.99
CA VAL A 227 -4.37 1.67 31.43
C VAL A 227 -4.37 0.53 30.40
N ARG A 228 -5.56 -0.04 30.16
CA ARG A 228 -5.87 -0.97 29.05
C ARG A 228 -6.93 -0.38 28.14
N GLY A 229 -6.87 -0.70 26.84
CA GLY A 229 -7.93 -0.36 25.88
C GLY A 229 -8.15 1.13 25.61
N LYS A 230 -7.25 2.02 26.07
CA LYS A 230 -7.34 3.45 25.76
C LYS A 230 -6.85 3.69 24.33
N LEU A 231 -7.70 4.27 23.49
CA LEU A 231 -7.37 4.57 22.09
C LEU A 231 -6.68 5.93 21.94
N ASP A 232 -6.95 6.86 22.85
CA ASP A 232 -6.39 8.20 22.85
C ASP A 232 -4.88 8.22 23.14
N PRO A 233 -4.17 9.24 22.63
CA PRO A 233 -2.76 9.38 22.93
C PRO A 233 -2.60 9.84 24.38
N PRO A 234 -1.44 9.59 25.00
CA PRO A 234 -0.25 8.87 24.51
C PRO A 234 -0.20 7.39 24.93
N CYS A 235 -1.29 6.89 25.52
CA CYS A 235 -1.32 5.62 26.25
C CYS A 235 -2.02 4.50 25.48
N ASN A 236 -1.91 4.53 24.16
CA ASN A 236 -2.51 3.51 23.31
C ASN A 236 -1.60 2.29 23.13
N ALA A 237 -2.23 1.13 22.90
CA ALA A 237 -1.51 -0.12 22.71
C ALA A 237 -0.63 -0.11 21.46
N VAL A 238 -1.07 0.57 20.39
CA VAL A 238 -0.28 0.69 19.14
C VAL A 238 1.07 1.35 19.41
N GLY A 239 1.07 2.54 20.02
CA GLY A 239 2.30 3.26 20.31
C GLY A 239 3.16 2.53 21.34
N TYR A 240 2.56 1.76 22.26
CA TYR A 240 3.31 0.88 23.15
C TYR A 240 4.09 -0.20 22.38
N ILE A 241 3.44 -0.98 21.52
CA ILE A 241 4.13 -2.02 20.72
C ILE A 241 5.22 -1.39 19.85
N ASP A 242 4.94 -0.26 19.22
CA ASP A 242 5.91 0.41 18.35
C ASP A 242 7.15 0.87 19.14
N ARG A 243 6.99 1.34 20.38
CA ARG A 243 8.11 1.71 21.25
C ARG A 243 8.96 0.51 21.66
N GLU A 244 8.32 -0.59 22.02
CA GLU A 244 9.02 -1.81 22.47
C GLU A 244 9.77 -2.49 21.32
N VAL A 245 9.16 -2.54 20.13
CA VAL A 245 9.75 -3.27 18.99
C VAL A 245 10.70 -2.41 18.17
N LEU A 246 10.33 -1.16 17.87
CA LEU A 246 11.17 -0.28 17.05
C LEU A 246 12.18 0.51 17.88
N GLY A 247 11.90 0.73 19.17
CA GLY A 247 12.68 1.62 20.02
C GLY A 247 12.32 3.10 19.82
N ILE A 248 12.48 3.90 20.89
CA ILE A 248 12.07 5.31 20.92
C ILE A 248 12.84 6.16 19.88
N ASN A 249 14.10 5.81 19.60
CA ASN A 249 14.96 6.57 18.68
C ASN A 249 14.54 6.45 17.20
N HIS A 250 13.82 5.40 16.85
CA HIS A 250 13.40 5.11 15.48
C HIS A 250 11.96 5.56 15.19
N MET A 251 11.29 6.14 16.18
CA MET A 251 9.95 6.68 16.03
C MET A 251 9.96 8.07 15.39
N TYR A 252 8.87 8.39 14.69
CA TYR A 252 8.71 9.70 14.07
C TYR A 252 8.60 10.83 15.10
N LYS A 253 9.41 11.87 14.91
CA LYS A 253 9.60 12.97 15.88
C LYS A 253 8.60 14.13 15.72
N HIS A 254 7.92 14.24 14.59
CA HIS A 254 6.97 15.32 14.29
C HIS A 254 5.53 14.81 14.06
N PRO A 255 4.93 14.07 15.02
CA PRO A 255 3.57 13.56 14.86
C PRO A 255 2.53 14.68 14.75
N ALA A 256 1.47 14.42 13.98
CA ALA A 256 0.39 15.37 13.73
C ALA A 256 -0.30 15.87 15.01
N TRP A 257 -0.30 15.07 16.09
CA TRP A 257 -0.91 15.43 17.38
C TRP A 257 -0.30 16.67 18.05
N LYS A 258 0.87 17.14 17.59
CA LYS A 258 1.51 18.36 18.13
C LYS A 258 0.65 19.59 17.86
N ARG A 259 -0.18 19.53 16.81
CA ARG A 259 -1.14 20.56 16.43
C ARG A 259 -2.49 20.43 17.14
N SER A 260 -2.64 19.47 18.05
CA SER A 260 -3.87 19.31 18.81
C SER A 260 -4.11 20.50 19.75
N GLN A 261 -5.38 20.76 20.07
CA GLN A 261 -5.76 21.81 21.02
C GLN A 261 -5.14 21.60 22.40
N ALA A 262 -4.81 20.36 22.79
CA ALA A 262 -4.13 20.09 24.05
C ALA A 262 -2.69 20.62 24.07
N CYS A 263 -2.03 20.69 22.91
CA CYS A 263 -0.61 21.02 22.79
C CYS A 263 -0.37 22.49 22.44
N THR A 264 -1.17 23.09 21.56
CA THR A 264 -0.96 24.46 21.05
C THR A 264 -2.24 25.30 21.10
N GLU A 265 -2.10 26.62 21.24
CA GLU A 265 -3.21 27.57 21.10
C GLU A 265 -3.53 27.86 19.63
N LYS A 266 -2.56 27.65 18.72
CA LYS A 266 -2.72 27.88 17.27
C LYS A 266 -3.40 26.72 16.54
N SER A 267 -3.91 25.72 17.25
CA SER A 267 -4.60 24.57 16.66
C SER A 267 -5.69 25.04 15.67
N PRO A 268 -5.77 24.48 14.44
CA PRO A 268 -5.11 23.25 13.96
C PRO A 268 -3.75 23.47 13.28
N PHE A 269 -3.18 24.67 13.36
CA PHE A 269 -1.85 24.98 12.85
C PHE A 269 -0.75 24.61 13.85
N GLU A 270 0.46 24.41 13.33
CA GLU A 270 1.63 24.25 14.20
C GLU A 270 2.00 25.59 14.85
N GLY A 271 2.48 25.52 16.07
CA GLY A 271 2.82 26.69 16.88
C GLY A 271 3.54 26.29 18.16
N PRO A 272 3.99 27.28 18.93
CA PRO A 272 4.63 27.01 20.21
C PRO A 272 3.68 26.24 21.13
N PHE A 273 4.22 25.29 21.88
CA PHE A 273 3.42 24.57 22.86
C PHE A 273 2.95 25.50 23.98
N ARG A 274 1.77 25.20 24.53
CA ARG A 274 1.22 25.87 25.71
C ARG A 274 2.21 25.75 26.87
N LYS A 275 2.26 26.76 27.73
CA LYS A 275 3.10 26.74 28.95
C LYS A 275 2.77 25.54 29.87
N ASN A 276 1.49 25.15 29.89
CA ASN A 276 0.98 24.00 30.65
C ASN A 276 0.67 22.81 29.74
N ALA A 277 1.35 22.68 28.60
CA ALA A 277 1.13 21.56 27.69
C ALA A 277 1.48 20.25 28.40
N PRO A 278 0.69 19.19 28.22
CA PRO A 278 1.01 17.90 28.81
C PRO A 278 2.29 17.34 28.19
N SER A 279 3.08 16.61 29.00
CA SER A 279 4.41 16.14 28.61
C SER A 279 4.43 15.33 27.32
N TRP A 280 3.34 14.62 27.01
CA TRP A 280 3.22 13.84 25.79
C TRP A 280 3.15 14.65 24.49
N CYS A 281 2.93 15.96 24.52
CA CYS A 281 3.02 16.79 23.33
C CYS A 281 4.42 16.75 22.68
N TYR A 282 5.45 16.47 23.49
CA TYR A 282 6.83 16.32 23.05
C TYR A 282 7.17 14.88 22.64
N ALA A 283 6.27 13.93 22.86
CA ALA A 283 6.52 12.53 22.62
C ALA A 283 6.65 12.24 21.12
N PRO A 284 7.65 11.44 20.71
CA PRO A 284 7.65 10.81 19.40
C PRO A 284 6.53 9.78 19.30
N PHE A 285 5.97 9.64 18.10
CA PHE A 285 4.90 8.67 17.83
C PHE A 285 4.92 8.27 16.37
N GLU A 286 4.82 6.97 16.14
CA GLU A 286 4.77 6.39 14.81
C GLU A 286 3.29 6.16 14.42
N PRO A 287 2.68 7.06 13.61
CA PRO A 287 1.29 6.91 13.20
C PRO A 287 1.06 5.70 12.31
N GLU A 288 2.14 5.08 11.83
CA GLU A 288 2.09 4.03 10.82
C GLU A 288 2.99 2.86 11.18
N GLY A 289 3.02 2.52 12.48
CA GLY A 289 3.87 1.47 13.03
C GLY A 289 3.40 0.06 12.71
N ILE A 290 3.88 -0.90 13.48
CA ILE A 290 3.77 -2.33 13.19
C ILE A 290 2.31 -2.77 13.22
N LEU A 291 1.62 -2.49 14.34
CA LEU A 291 0.25 -2.96 14.53
C LEU A 291 -0.71 -2.30 13.52
N ARG A 292 -0.47 -1.02 13.17
CA ARG A 292 -1.22 -0.31 12.12
C ARG A 292 -0.88 -0.81 10.71
N SER A 293 0.33 -1.30 10.46
CA SER A 293 0.67 -1.95 9.20
C SER A 293 -0.02 -3.32 9.04
N VAL A 294 -0.27 -4.03 10.14
CA VAL A 294 -0.95 -5.34 10.11
C VAL A 294 -2.41 -5.20 9.69
N ILE A 295 -3.16 -4.24 10.24
CA ILE A 295 -4.57 -4.03 9.89
C ILE A 295 -4.75 -3.60 8.42
N LYS A 296 -3.75 -2.93 7.83
CA LYS A 296 -3.74 -2.56 6.40
C LYS A 296 -3.77 -3.77 5.47
N ASN A 297 -3.25 -4.91 5.90
CA ASN A 297 -3.35 -6.16 5.13
C ASN A 297 -4.83 -6.54 4.94
N VAL A 298 -5.67 -6.44 5.98
CA VAL A 298 -7.11 -6.73 5.90
C VAL A 298 -7.80 -5.91 4.82
N PHE A 299 -7.52 -4.60 4.75
CA PHE A 299 -8.07 -3.73 3.71
C PHE A 299 -7.59 -4.11 2.30
N THR A 300 -6.31 -4.46 2.17
CA THR A 300 -5.71 -4.88 0.88
C THR A 300 -6.29 -6.21 0.40
N ILE A 301 -6.52 -7.16 1.32
CA ILE A 301 -7.18 -8.44 1.06
C ILE A 301 -8.59 -8.21 0.50
N GLY A 302 -9.39 -7.37 1.15
CA GLY A 302 -10.74 -7.04 0.67
C GLY A 302 -10.75 -6.39 -0.70
N SER A 303 -9.74 -5.56 -1.00
CA SER A 303 -9.56 -4.92 -2.31
C SER A 303 -9.21 -5.92 -3.42
N SER A 304 -8.40 -6.94 -3.11
CA SER A 304 -8.07 -8.05 -4.01
C SER A 304 -9.34 -8.84 -4.39
N PHE A 305 -10.12 -9.24 -3.38
CA PHE A 305 -11.39 -9.94 -3.58
C PHE A 305 -12.36 -9.17 -4.48
N LYS A 306 -12.48 -7.85 -4.28
CA LYS A 306 -13.37 -7.00 -5.09
C LYS A 306 -13.03 -7.05 -6.57
N THR A 307 -11.74 -7.12 -6.92
CA THR A 307 -11.31 -7.20 -8.32
C THR A 307 -11.70 -8.53 -8.95
N GLU A 308 -11.59 -9.61 -8.20
CA GLU A 308 -11.91 -10.96 -8.67
C GLU A 308 -13.43 -11.17 -8.81
N ALA A 309 -14.21 -10.59 -7.90
CA ALA A 309 -15.66 -10.51 -8.05
C ALA A 309 -16.08 -9.69 -9.29
N LEU A 310 -15.46 -8.53 -9.53
CA LEU A 310 -15.74 -7.68 -10.69
C LEU A 310 -15.31 -8.33 -12.02
N ASP A 311 -14.19 -9.06 -12.03
CA ASP A 311 -13.73 -9.79 -13.21
C ASP A 311 -14.67 -10.96 -13.54
N SER A 312 -15.09 -11.70 -12.51
CA SER A 312 -15.98 -12.86 -12.65
C SER A 312 -17.41 -12.49 -13.05
N LEU A 313 -17.91 -11.34 -12.61
CA LEU A 313 -19.20 -10.78 -13.05
C LEU A 313 -19.14 -10.23 -14.50
N GLY A 314 -17.98 -10.32 -15.16
CA GLY A 314 -17.79 -9.81 -16.50
C GLY A 314 -17.80 -8.29 -16.59
N PHE A 315 -17.88 -7.54 -15.48
CA PHE A 315 -17.85 -6.08 -15.52
C PHE A 315 -16.54 -5.55 -16.08
N ILE A 316 -15.42 -6.15 -15.71
CA ILE A 316 -14.11 -5.75 -16.24
C ILE A 316 -14.04 -6.08 -17.74
N SER A 317 -14.34 -7.32 -18.13
CA SER A 317 -14.33 -7.78 -19.54
C SER A 317 -15.33 -7.03 -20.44
N SER A 318 -16.54 -6.73 -19.94
CA SER A 318 -17.60 -6.00 -20.64
C SER A 318 -17.26 -4.52 -20.77
N TYR A 319 -16.74 -3.88 -19.72
CA TYR A 319 -16.24 -2.50 -19.79
C TYR A 319 -15.09 -2.39 -20.81
N PHE A 320 -14.19 -3.38 -20.87
CA PHE A 320 -13.14 -3.45 -21.89
C PHE A 320 -13.66 -3.65 -23.32
N ARG A 321 -14.75 -4.41 -23.50
CA ARG A 321 -15.39 -4.61 -24.81
C ARG A 321 -16.06 -3.32 -25.29
N THR A 322 -16.75 -2.61 -24.40
CA THR A 322 -17.38 -1.31 -24.70
C THR A 322 -16.34 -0.22 -24.97
N TYR A 323 -15.28 -0.12 -24.16
CA TYR A 323 -14.23 0.89 -24.34
C TYR A 323 -13.40 0.66 -25.61
N SER A 324 -13.15 -0.61 -25.99
CA SER A 324 -12.49 -0.95 -27.26
C SER A 324 -13.35 -0.62 -28.48
N SER A 325 -14.68 -0.61 -28.33
CA SER A 325 -15.60 -0.24 -29.40
C SER A 325 -15.73 1.28 -29.56
N LEU A 326 -15.52 2.06 -28.49
CA LEU A 326 -15.56 3.54 -28.54
C LEU A 326 -14.29 4.18 -29.13
N HIS A 327 -13.14 3.50 -29.07
CA HIS A 327 -11.86 4.01 -29.58
C HIS A 327 -11.51 3.52 -30.99
N SER A 328 -12.44 2.82 -31.65
CA SER A 328 -12.28 2.28 -33.01
C SER A 328 -13.09 3.07 -34.05
N TRP A 329 -13.55 4.27 -33.69
CA TRP A 329 -14.24 5.23 -34.56
C TRP A 329 -13.40 6.49 -34.74
#